data_AF-A0A1M4YHL2-F1
#
_entry.id   AF-A0A1M4YHL2-F1
#
_cell.length_a   1.000
_cell.length_b   1.000
_cell.length_c   1.000
_cell.angle_alpha   90.00
_cell.angle_beta   90.00
_cell.angle_gamma   90.00
#
_symmetry.space_group_name_H-M   'P 1'
#
loop_
_entity.id
_entity.type
_entity.pdbx_description
1 polymer ?
#
loop_
_entity_poly.entity_id
_entity_poly.type
_entity_poly.pdbx_seq_one_letter_code
_entity_poly.pdbx_strand_id
1 'polypeptide(L)'
;MIELFELPQIVSSRSERGLEQASALFGNLTNKIITMSPEEAEMAKLFTNVWRYIKFAAASQLFMMATNLGLDYESIRRGLMEDYPRASDLPSARFAAGPCLLKDTLQLAAFNDNNFVLGHAAINVNEGLPLFVVLGGLT
;
A
#
# COMPACT_ATOMS: atom_id res chain seq x y z
N MET A 1 -3.57 -12.88 13.62
CA MET A 1 -2.40 -12.72 14.52
C MET A 1 -1.15 -13.42 14.00
N ILE A 2 -1.22 -14.15 12.88
CA ILE A 2 -0.09 -14.93 12.31
C ILE A 2 1.02 -14.00 11.78
N GLU A 3 0.63 -12.89 11.16
CA GLU A 3 1.53 -11.91 10.52
C GLU A 3 2.57 -11.30 11.47
N LEU A 4 2.25 -11.15 12.77
CA LEU A 4 3.17 -10.59 13.77
C LEU A 4 4.41 -11.47 13.99
N PHE A 5 4.25 -12.79 13.85
CA PHE A 5 5.31 -13.77 14.09
C PHE A 5 6.04 -14.18 12.79
N GLU A 6 5.40 -14.00 11.64
CA GLU A 6 5.95 -14.38 10.33
C GLU A 6 6.74 -13.25 9.66
N LEU A 7 6.36 -11.99 9.86
CA LEU A 7 7.04 -10.87 9.22
C LEU A 7 8.27 -10.40 10.01
N PRO A 8 9.30 -9.89 9.32
CA PRO A 8 10.37 -9.15 9.98
C PRO A 8 9.83 -7.94 10.73
N GLN A 9 10.38 -7.63 11.89
CA GLN A 9 10.07 -6.40 12.63
C GLN A 9 11.18 -5.37 12.41
N ILE A 10 10.79 -4.18 11.94
CA ILE A 10 11.70 -3.03 11.84
C ILE A 10 11.81 -2.40 13.24
N VAL A 11 13.04 -2.26 13.74
CA VAL A 11 13.34 -1.68 15.06
C VAL A 11 14.35 -0.56 14.92
N SER A 12 14.07 0.58 15.55
CA SER A 12 14.96 1.74 15.56
C SER A 12 14.99 2.38 16.95
N SER A 13 16.11 3.00 17.30
CA SER A 13 16.25 3.79 18.54
C SER A 13 17.27 4.92 18.35
N ARG A 14 17.13 5.99 19.13
CA ARG A 14 18.13 7.08 19.22
C ARG A 14 19.32 6.74 20.14
N SER A 15 19.30 5.57 20.77
CA SER A 15 20.38 5.11 21.66
C SER A 15 20.64 3.63 21.44
N GLU A 16 21.89 3.21 21.60
CA GLU A 16 22.27 1.80 21.51
C GLU A 16 21.51 0.94 22.53
N ARG A 17 21.46 1.39 23.79
CA ARG A 17 20.70 0.69 24.85
C ARG A 17 19.23 0.51 24.48
N GLY A 18 18.58 1.53 23.93
CA GLY A 18 17.19 1.43 23.50
C GLY A 18 17.01 0.46 22.33
N LEU A 19 17.97 0.42 21.40
CA LEU A 19 17.96 -0.52 20.28
C LEU A 19 18.08 -1.97 20.77
N GLU A 20 19.01 -2.24 21.69
CA GLU A 20 19.19 -3.56 22.30
C GLU A 20 17.93 -4.04 23.01
N GLN A 21 17.34 -3.18 23.86
CA GLN A 21 16.13 -3.52 24.61
C GLN A 21 14.92 -3.77 23.71
N ALA A 22 14.70 -2.92 22.71
CA ALA A 22 13.62 -3.09 21.76
C ALA A 22 13.81 -4.36 20.91
N SER A 23 15.03 -4.62 20.43
CA SER A 23 15.34 -5.81 19.65
C SER A 23 15.14 -7.09 20.45
N ALA A 24 15.55 -7.12 21.72
CA ALA A 24 15.31 -8.25 22.61
C ALA A 24 13.82 -8.49 22.87
N LEU A 25 13.02 -7.42 23.01
CA LEU A 25 11.57 -7.53 23.19
C LEU A 25 10.90 -8.12 21.95
N PHE A 26 11.12 -7.52 20.78
CA PHE A 26 10.50 -7.96 19.51
C PHE A 26 11.07 -9.29 19.00
N GLY A 27 12.29 -9.66 19.41
CA GLY A 27 12.88 -10.96 19.13
C GLY A 27 12.12 -12.14 19.76
N ASN A 28 11.29 -11.89 20.78
CA ASN A 28 10.38 -12.91 21.30
C ASN A 28 9.18 -13.19 20.36
N LEU A 29 8.95 -12.31 19.38
CA LEU A 29 7.83 -12.40 18.43
C LEU A 29 8.29 -12.89 17.06
N THR A 30 9.46 -12.47 16.58
CA THR A 30 9.97 -12.85 15.27
C THR A 30 11.44 -13.24 15.33
N ASN A 31 11.84 -14.14 14.44
CA ASN A 31 13.25 -14.53 14.29
C ASN A 31 14.05 -13.52 13.45
N LYS A 32 13.41 -12.48 12.88
CA LYS A 32 14.07 -11.52 12.00
C LYS A 32 13.79 -10.08 12.42
N ILE A 33 14.82 -9.44 12.98
CA ILE A 33 14.83 -8.01 13.28
C ILE A 33 15.61 -7.28 12.19
N ILE A 34 15.06 -6.16 11.71
CA ILE A 34 15.72 -5.25 10.77
C ILE A 34 15.96 -3.94 11.50
N THR A 35 17.22 -3.57 11.70
CA THR A 35 17.60 -2.33 12.37
C THR A 35 17.77 -1.19 11.38
N MET A 36 17.22 -0.03 11.70
CA MET A 36 17.33 1.20 10.90
C MET A 36 17.52 2.42 11.81
N SER A 37 17.93 3.56 11.25
CA SER A 37 17.80 4.84 11.95
C SER A 37 16.31 5.17 12.19
N PRO A 38 15.97 5.99 13.21
CA PRO A 38 14.58 6.39 13.46
C PRO A 38 13.89 6.97 12.24
N GLU A 39 14.57 7.86 11.52
CA GLU A 39 14.03 8.54 10.34
C GLU A 39 13.77 7.55 9.18
N GLU A 40 14.66 6.59 8.96
CA GLU A 40 14.47 5.53 7.97
C GLU A 40 13.30 4.60 8.35
N ALA A 41 13.17 4.23 9.62
CA ALA A 41 12.08 3.37 10.09
C ALA A 41 10.71 4.04 9.96
N GLU A 42 10.62 5.34 10.28
CA GLU A 42 9.41 6.15 10.07
C GLU A 42 9.04 6.21 8.59
N MET A 43 10.02 6.49 7.71
CA MET A 43 9.78 6.50 6.26
C MET A 43 9.37 5.13 5.72
N ALA A 44 10.01 4.05 6.17
CA ALA A 44 9.65 2.69 5.76
C ALA A 44 8.18 2.38 6.08
N LYS A 45 7.69 2.84 7.24
CA LYS A 45 6.29 2.65 7.62
C LYS A 45 5.33 3.40 6.70
N LEU A 46 5.61 4.68 6.43
CA LEU A 46 4.79 5.50 5.53
C LEU A 46 4.81 4.95 4.10
N PHE A 47 6.00 4.66 3.57
CA PHE A 47 6.18 4.13 2.22
C PHE A 47 5.46 2.81 2.00
N THR A 48 5.40 1.94 3.00
CA THR A 48 4.65 0.67 2.90
C THR A 48 3.16 0.91 2.62
N ASN A 49 2.55 1.87 3.33
CA ASN A 49 1.13 2.20 3.13
C ASN A 49 0.90 2.95 1.81
N VAL A 50 1.78 3.89 1.48
CA VAL A 50 1.74 4.65 0.23
C VAL A 50 1.88 3.74 -1.00
N TRP A 51 2.84 2.82 -0.98
CA TRP A 51 3.03 1.82 -2.04
C TRP A 51 1.76 1.00 -2.25
N ARG A 52 1.19 0.48 -1.16
CA ARG A 52 -0.05 -0.30 -1.22
C ARG A 52 -1.22 0.53 -1.78
N TYR A 53 -1.34 1.80 -1.38
CA TYR A 53 -2.39 2.69 -1.87
C TYR A 53 -2.24 3.00 -3.37
N ILE A 54 -1.03 3.23 -3.85
CA ILE A 54 -0.74 3.42 -5.29
C ILE A 54 -1.07 2.16 -6.08
N LYS A 55 -0.75 0.96 -5.58
CA LYS A 55 -1.13 -0.29 -6.25
C LYS A 55 -2.65 -0.45 -6.37
N PHE A 56 -3.40 -0.04 -5.35
CA PHE A 56 -4.86 -0.02 -5.41
C PHE A 56 -5.39 1.00 -6.42
N ALA A 57 -4.77 2.18 -6.50
CA ALA A 57 -5.14 3.17 -7.51
C ALA A 57 -4.87 2.66 -8.92
N ALA A 58 -3.72 2.05 -9.16
CA ALA A 58 -3.39 1.46 -10.45
C ALA A 58 -4.42 0.38 -10.86
N ALA A 59 -4.73 -0.56 -9.96
CA ALA A 59 -5.75 -1.58 -10.23
C ALA A 59 -7.13 -0.98 -10.50
N SER A 60 -7.55 0.01 -9.71
CA SER A 60 -8.82 0.71 -9.85
C SER A 60 -8.91 1.46 -11.19
N GLN A 61 -7.85 2.15 -11.59
CA GLN A 61 -7.79 2.85 -12.88
C GLN A 61 -7.89 1.86 -14.06
N LEU A 62 -7.18 0.73 -13.99
CA LEU A 62 -7.26 -0.30 -15.02
C LEU A 62 -8.67 -0.92 -15.11
N PHE A 63 -9.33 -1.12 -13.98
CA PHE A 63 -10.73 -1.54 -13.93
C PHE A 63 -11.64 -0.53 -14.62
N MET A 64 -11.56 0.74 -14.27
CA MET A 64 -12.36 1.80 -14.90
C MET A 64 -12.18 1.83 -16.42
N MET A 65 -10.94 1.66 -16.91
CA MET A 65 -10.64 1.60 -18.33
C MET A 65 -11.26 0.38 -19.01
N ALA A 66 -11.11 -0.82 -18.42
CA ALA A 66 -11.69 -2.05 -18.97
C ALA A 66 -13.21 -1.97 -19.02
N THR A 67 -13.84 -1.49 -17.94
CA THR A 67 -15.27 -1.24 -17.85
C THR A 67 -15.76 -0.29 -18.95
N ASN A 68 -15.09 0.85 -19.16
CA ASN A 68 -15.49 1.82 -20.18
C ASN A 68 -15.40 1.25 -21.61
N LEU A 69 -14.60 0.21 -21.81
CA LEU A 69 -14.49 -0.54 -23.07
C LEU A 69 -15.48 -1.70 -23.16
N GLY A 70 -16.33 -1.92 -22.15
CA GLY A 70 -17.25 -3.06 -22.07
C GLY A 70 -16.55 -4.40 -21.83
N LEU A 71 -15.34 -4.39 -21.25
CA LEU A 71 -14.52 -5.58 -21.01
C LEU A 71 -14.62 -6.06 -19.55
N ASP A 72 -14.48 -7.38 -19.35
CA ASP A 72 -14.39 -7.97 -18.02
C ASP A 72 -12.96 -7.86 -17.46
N TYR A 73 -12.77 -6.90 -16.55
CA TYR A 73 -11.50 -6.67 -15.87
C TYR A 73 -10.98 -7.89 -15.11
N GLU A 74 -11.84 -8.68 -14.45
CA GLU A 74 -11.35 -9.83 -13.66
C GLU A 74 -10.87 -10.97 -14.56
N SER A 75 -11.49 -11.13 -15.74
CA SER A 75 -10.96 -12.03 -16.76
C SER A 75 -9.59 -11.56 -17.29
N ILE A 76 -9.42 -10.26 -17.56
CA ILE A 76 -8.13 -9.68 -17.95
C ILE A 76 -7.09 -9.88 -16.84
N ARG A 77 -7.43 -9.56 -15.59
CA ARG A 77 -6.55 -9.66 -14.43
C ARG A 77 -6.08 -11.10 -14.21
N ARG A 78 -6.97 -12.08 -14.29
CA ARG A 78 -6.60 -13.51 -14.22
C ARG A 78 -5.61 -13.88 -15.33
N GLY A 79 -5.90 -13.50 -16.57
CA GLY A 79 -5.01 -13.77 -17.70
C GLY A 79 -3.63 -13.10 -17.57
N LEU A 80 -3.56 -11.91 -16.97
CA LEU A 80 -2.28 -11.22 -16.70
C LEU A 80 -1.45 -11.92 -15.61
N MET A 81 -2.09 -12.58 -14.65
CA MET A 81 -1.44 -13.17 -13.49
C MET A 81 -1.05 -14.64 -13.67
N GLU A 82 -1.75 -15.35 -14.57
CA GLU A 82 -1.52 -16.77 -14.85
C GLU A 82 -0.05 -17.03 -15.21
N ASP A 83 0.63 -17.83 -14.40
CA ASP A 83 2.05 -18.18 -14.53
C ASP A 83 3.00 -16.99 -14.78
N TYR A 84 2.63 -15.79 -14.34
CA TYR A 84 3.39 -14.57 -14.57
C TYR A 84 3.82 -13.88 -13.26
N PRO A 85 4.99 -14.24 -12.69
CA PRO A 85 5.46 -13.73 -11.40
C PRO A 85 5.53 -12.20 -11.31
N ARG A 86 5.71 -11.50 -12.43
CA ARG A 86 5.83 -10.04 -12.48
C ARG A 86 4.51 -9.29 -12.26
N ALA A 87 3.37 -9.96 -12.47
CA ALA A 87 2.05 -9.40 -12.22
C ALA A 87 1.36 -10.07 -11.02
N SER A 88 2.05 -10.97 -10.32
CA SER A 88 1.49 -11.81 -9.25
C SER A 88 0.92 -11.02 -8.07
N ASP A 89 1.32 -9.76 -7.89
CA ASP A 89 0.86 -8.87 -6.84
C ASP A 89 -0.16 -7.81 -7.30
N LEU A 90 -0.68 -7.92 -8.53
CA LEU A 90 -1.71 -7.04 -9.07
C LEU A 90 -3.01 -7.18 -8.26
N PRO A 91 -3.43 -6.13 -7.52
CA PRO A 91 -4.64 -6.21 -6.70
C PRO A 91 -5.90 -6.33 -7.57
N SER A 92 -6.93 -6.98 -7.02
CA SER A 92 -8.29 -6.81 -7.56
C SER A 92 -8.75 -5.36 -7.39
N ALA A 93 -9.62 -4.88 -8.29
CA ALA A 93 -10.24 -3.57 -8.13
C ALA A 93 -11.22 -3.61 -6.95
N ARG A 94 -10.81 -3.00 -5.84
CA ARG A 94 -11.58 -2.91 -4.59
C ARG A 94 -11.38 -1.52 -4.00
N PHE A 95 -12.34 -1.11 -3.18
CA PHE A 95 -12.24 0.15 -2.44
C PHE A 95 -11.02 0.14 -1.51
N ALA A 96 -10.21 1.20 -1.60
CA ALA A 96 -9.16 1.46 -0.63
C ALA A 96 -9.81 1.97 0.67
N ALA A 97 -10.18 1.04 1.55
CA ALA A 97 -10.85 1.35 2.81
C ALA A 97 -9.87 1.47 4.00
N GLY A 98 -10.33 2.09 5.07
CA GLY A 98 -9.62 2.24 6.32
C GLY A 98 -8.71 3.48 6.37
N PRO A 99 -8.43 4.02 7.57
CA PRO A 99 -7.84 5.35 7.69
C PRO A 99 -6.36 5.40 7.29
N CYS A 100 -5.63 4.29 7.41
CA CYS A 100 -4.16 4.31 7.33
C CYS A 100 -3.61 4.57 5.92
N LEU A 101 -4.29 4.10 4.87
CA LEU A 101 -3.76 4.25 3.51
C LEU A 101 -3.88 5.69 3.01
N LEU A 102 -5.07 6.27 3.15
CA LEU A 102 -5.33 7.65 2.75
C LEU A 102 -4.56 8.64 3.64
N LYS A 103 -4.63 8.50 4.96
CA LYS A 103 -4.02 9.47 5.88
C LYS A 103 -2.50 9.51 5.75
N ASP A 104 -1.84 8.36 5.60
CA ASP A 104 -0.38 8.30 5.52
C ASP A 104 0.10 8.84 4.17
N THR A 105 -0.69 8.64 3.09
CA THR A 105 -0.44 9.24 1.78
C THR A 105 -0.59 10.76 1.81
N LEU A 106 -1.64 11.28 2.47
CA LEU A 106 -1.83 12.72 2.68
C LEU A 106 -0.72 13.32 3.57
N GLN A 107 -0.31 12.61 4.62
CA GLN A 107 0.78 13.04 5.49
C GLN A 107 2.09 13.15 4.72
N LEU A 108 2.42 12.17 3.88
CA LEU A 108 3.62 12.22 3.05
C LEU A 108 3.55 13.34 2.01
N ALA A 109 2.38 13.56 1.39
CA ALA A 109 2.18 14.66 0.46
C ALA A 109 2.37 16.02 1.16
N ALA A 110 1.79 16.21 2.34
CA ALA A 110 1.91 17.43 3.12
C ALA A 110 3.35 17.69 3.58
N PHE A 111 4.09 16.64 3.98
CA PHE A 111 5.49 16.75 4.37
C PHE A 111 6.41 17.13 3.21
N ASN A 112 6.05 16.74 1.98
CA ASN A 112 6.82 17.03 0.77
C ASN A 112 6.33 18.29 0.04
N ASP A 113 5.82 19.30 0.75
CA ASP A 113 5.29 20.56 0.21
C ASP A 113 4.25 20.36 -0.93
N ASN A 114 3.42 19.31 -0.83
CA ASN A 114 2.49 18.85 -1.86
C ASN A 114 3.13 18.49 -3.22
N ASN A 115 4.45 18.28 -3.26
CA ASN A 115 5.17 17.81 -4.45
C ASN A 115 5.13 16.27 -4.55
N PHE A 116 3.95 15.68 -4.38
CA PHE A 116 3.76 14.22 -4.50
C PHE A 116 2.72 13.88 -5.56
N VAL A 117 3.07 14.16 -6.82
CA VAL A 117 2.18 14.02 -7.98
C VAL A 117 1.53 12.63 -8.06
N LEU A 118 2.32 11.56 -7.89
CA LEU A 118 1.81 10.20 -7.94
C LEU A 118 0.85 9.89 -6.79
N GLY A 119 1.10 10.42 -5.59
CA GLY A 119 0.22 10.28 -4.44
C GLY A 119 -1.11 10.99 -4.66
N HIS A 120 -1.10 12.22 -5.18
CA HIS A 120 -2.32 12.94 -5.51
C HIS A 120 -3.14 12.23 -6.59
N ALA A 121 -2.48 11.69 -7.63
CA ALA A 121 -3.16 10.88 -8.63
C ALA A 121 -3.80 9.63 -8.00
N ALA A 122 -3.09 8.95 -7.09
CA ALA A 122 -3.62 7.78 -6.40
C ALA A 122 -4.83 8.12 -5.52
N ILE A 123 -4.80 9.26 -4.82
CA ILE A 123 -5.94 9.76 -4.04
C ILE A 123 -7.14 10.01 -4.94
N ASN A 124 -6.95 10.75 -6.04
CA ASN A 124 -8.04 11.08 -6.96
C ASN A 124 -8.71 9.83 -7.56
N VAL A 125 -7.92 8.81 -7.90
CA VAL A 125 -8.46 7.55 -8.45
C VAL A 125 -9.20 6.77 -7.37
N ASN A 126 -8.57 6.51 -6.23
CA ASN A 126 -9.16 5.68 -5.18
C ASN A 126 -10.42 6.30 -4.58
N GLU A 127 -10.40 7.60 -4.30
CA GLU A 127 -11.56 8.32 -3.73
C GLU A 127 -12.62 8.65 -4.81
N GLY A 128 -12.26 8.61 -6.09
CA GLY A 128 -13.19 8.77 -7.22
C GLY A 128 -13.90 7.49 -7.63
N LEU A 129 -13.34 6.31 -7.31
CA LEU A 129 -13.91 5.00 -7.67
C LEU A 129 -15.35 4.80 -7.18
N PRO A 130 -15.76 5.18 -5.96
CA PRO A 130 -17.16 5.05 -5.52
C PRO A 130 -18.14 5.78 -6.44
N LEU A 131 -17.79 7.00 -6.87
CA LEU A 131 -18.63 7.78 -7.78
C LEU A 131 -18.76 7.11 -9.14
N PHE A 132 -17.66 6.57 -9.67
CA PHE A 132 -17.65 5.83 -10.93
C PHE A 132 -18.60 4.63 -10.91
N VAL A 133 -18.60 3.86 -9.82
CA VAL A 133 -19.48 2.70 -9.65
C VAL A 133 -20.95 3.10 -9.62
N VAL A 134 -21.29 4.19 -8.91
CA VAL A 134 -22.68 4.68 -8.81
C VAL A 134 -23.21 5.24 -10.14
N LEU A 135 -22.37 5.90 -10.93
CA LEU A 135 -22.77 6.58 -12.17
C LEU A 135 -22.86 5.67 -13.40
N GLY A 136 -22.71 4.34 -13.24
CA GLY A 136 -22.98 3.39 -14.33
C GLY A 136 -21.76 2.67 -14.88
N GLY A 137 -20.63 2.64 -14.17
CA GLY A 137 -19.51 1.74 -14.51
C GLY A 137 -19.82 0.23 -14.39
N LEU A 138 -21.08 -0.18 -14.35
CA LEU A 138 -21.51 -1.58 -14.26
C LEU A 138 -22.83 -1.85 -15.03
N THR A 139 -23.30 -0.92 -15.88
CA THR A 139 -24.48 -1.17 -16.73
C THR A 139 -24.15 -2.06 -17.92
#